data_AF-A0A182LVN8-F1
#
_entry.id   AF-A0A182LVN8-F1
#
_cell.length_a   1.000
_cell.length_b   1.000
_cell.length_c   1.000
_cell.angle_alpha   90.00
_cell.angle_beta   90.00
_cell.angle_gamma   90.00
#
_symmetry.space_group_name_H-M   'P 1'
#
loop_
_entity.id
_entity.type
_entity.pdbx_description
1 polymer ?
#
loop_
_entity_poly.entity_id
_entity_poly.type
_entity_poly.pdbx_seq_one_letter_code
_entity_poly.pdbx_strand_id
1 'polypeptide(L)'
;LDKAEQKRHEEQEREMLMRAAKSRSKTEDPEQAKLKAKAKEMQRAEMEELRQRDANLTALQAIGPRKKPKLEEGVTASAAPGVSGIGTLSGKTPTPLRPRIKRVNLRDMLFYLEQERDTGKSQMLYKAYLK
;
A
#
# COMPACT_ATOMS: atom_id res chain seq x y z
N LEU A 1 -9.05 -30.45 9.79
CA LEU A 1 -9.25 -30.99 11.15
C LEU A 1 -9.03 -29.89 12.19
N ASP A 2 -8.06 -29.01 11.96
CA ASP A 2 -7.66 -27.89 12.84
C ASP A 2 -8.79 -26.90 13.20
N LYS A 3 -9.68 -26.55 12.27
CA LYS A 3 -10.78 -25.61 12.54
C LYS A 3 -11.85 -26.15 13.49
N ALA A 4 -12.02 -27.47 13.57
CA ALA A 4 -13.01 -28.11 14.44
C ALA A 4 -12.47 -28.25 15.87
N GLU A 5 -11.18 -28.57 16.00
CA GLU A 5 -10.49 -28.59 17.29
C GLU A 5 -10.38 -27.20 17.90
N GLN A 6 -10.12 -26.18 17.07
CA GLN A 6 -10.05 -24.80 17.53
C GLN A 6 -11.39 -24.28 18.06
N LYS A 7 -12.51 -24.59 17.38
CA LYS A 7 -13.85 -24.28 17.88
C LYS A 7 -14.17 -24.97 19.20
N ARG A 8 -13.73 -26.22 19.35
CA ARG A 8 -13.98 -27.01 20.58
C ARG A 8 -13.17 -26.49 21.76
N HIS A 9 -11.96 -26.00 21.50
CA HIS A 9 -11.13 -25.33 22.51
C HIS A 9 -11.75 -23.99 22.94
N GLU A 10 -12.17 -23.18 21.97
CA GLU A 10 -12.81 -21.87 22.21
C GLU A 10 -14.13 -22.02 22.99
N GLU A 11 -14.90 -23.07 22.72
CA GLU A 11 -16.13 -23.37 23.44
C GLU A 11 -15.86 -23.82 24.89
N GLN A 12 -14.81 -24.61 25.13
CA GLN A 12 -14.40 -25.01 26.48
C GLN A 12 -13.89 -23.82 27.30
N GLU A 13 -13.11 -22.94 26.70
CA GLU A 13 -12.66 -21.70 27.36
C GLU A 13 -13.82 -20.77 27.67
N ARG A 14 -14.79 -20.66 26.75
CA ARG A 14 -16.03 -19.88 26.95
C ARG A 14 -16.89 -20.45 28.06
N GLU A 15 -17.02 -21.78 28.14
CA GLU A 15 -17.79 -22.43 29.21
C GLU A 15 -17.13 -22.22 30.58
N MET A 16 -15.80 -22.34 30.66
CA MET A 16 -15.04 -22.09 31.88
C MET A 16 -15.18 -20.64 32.35
N LEU A 17 -15.12 -19.68 31.42
CA LEU A 17 -15.29 -18.26 31.72
C LEU A 17 -16.72 -17.93 32.20
N MET A 18 -17.74 -18.52 31.57
CA MET A 18 -19.14 -18.35 31.97
C MET A 18 -19.44 -19.00 33.33
N ARG A 19 -18.74 -20.10 33.66
CA ARG A 19 -18.81 -20.75 34.98
C ARG A 19 -18.20 -19.88 36.07
N ALA A 20 -17.07 -19.24 35.79
CA ALA A 20 -16.42 -18.30 36.70
C ALA A 20 -17.23 -16.98 36.87
N ALA A 21 -17.91 -16.52 35.83
CA ALA A 21 -18.76 -15.32 35.91
C ALA A 21 -20.04 -15.52 36.75
N LYS A 22 -20.50 -16.77 36.95
CA LYS A 22 -21.68 -17.10 37.75
C LYS A 22 -21.41 -17.23 39.25
N SER A 23 -20.14 -17.25 39.71
CA SER A 23 -19.84 -17.25 41.15
C SER A 23 -20.02 -15.86 41.74
N ARG A 24 -21.08 -15.69 42.53
CA ARG A 24 -21.52 -14.42 43.12
C ARG A 24 -20.84 -14.20 44.47
N SER A 25 -19.73 -13.46 44.52
CA SER A 25 -19.19 -12.87 45.76
C SER A 25 -18.96 -11.37 45.57
N LYS A 26 -19.45 -10.58 46.53
CA LYS A 26 -19.84 -9.16 46.38
C LYS A 26 -18.76 -8.17 46.86
N THR A 27 -17.53 -8.63 47.03
CA THR A 27 -16.34 -7.81 47.30
C THR A 27 -15.39 -8.07 46.15
N GLU A 28 -15.11 -7.04 45.36
CA GLU A 28 -14.25 -7.11 44.17
C GLU A 28 -12.87 -7.64 44.57
N ASP A 29 -12.70 -8.95 44.40
CA ASP A 29 -11.44 -9.62 44.60
C ASP A 29 -10.48 -9.07 43.52
N PRO A 30 -9.31 -8.52 43.88
CA PRO A 30 -8.33 -8.02 42.91
C PRO A 30 -7.96 -9.07 41.84
N GLU A 31 -8.15 -10.35 42.12
CA GLU A 31 -7.99 -11.42 41.13
C GLU A 31 -9.10 -11.42 40.06
N GLN A 32 -10.35 -11.11 40.42
CA GLN A 32 -11.48 -11.05 39.48
C GLN A 32 -11.36 -9.86 38.51
N ALA A 33 -10.82 -8.73 38.97
CA ALA A 33 -10.52 -7.58 38.11
C ALA A 33 -9.44 -7.92 37.07
N LYS A 34 -8.38 -8.63 37.49
CA LYS A 34 -7.33 -9.12 36.58
C LYS A 34 -7.88 -10.13 35.57
N LEU A 35 -8.74 -11.05 36.00
CA LEU A 35 -9.40 -12.01 35.10
C LEU A 35 -10.28 -11.31 34.05
N LYS A 36 -11.05 -10.31 34.45
CA LYS A 36 -11.88 -9.51 33.53
C LYS A 36 -11.04 -8.68 32.57
N ALA A 37 -9.94 -8.08 33.03
CA ALA A 37 -9.00 -7.36 32.18
C ALA A 37 -8.35 -8.29 31.14
N LYS A 38 -7.90 -9.47 31.57
CA LYS A 38 -7.32 -10.51 30.70
C LYS A 38 -8.31 -11.00 29.65
N ALA A 39 -9.58 -11.20 30.02
CA ALA A 39 -10.64 -11.60 29.08
C ALA A 39 -10.90 -10.52 28.02
N LYS A 40 -10.90 -9.24 28.41
CA LYS A 40 -11.07 -8.12 27.46
C LYS A 40 -9.86 -7.96 26.54
N GLU A 41 -8.65 -8.13 27.07
CA GLU A 41 -7.42 -8.10 26.29
C GLU A 41 -7.40 -9.24 25.26
N MET A 42 -7.77 -10.46 25.66
CA MET A 42 -7.89 -11.61 24.77
C MET A 42 -8.88 -11.35 23.61
N GLN A 43 -10.07 -10.81 23.89
CA GLN A 43 -11.03 -10.44 22.84
C GLN A 43 -10.49 -9.38 21.88
N ARG A 44 -9.74 -8.41 22.40
CA ARG A 44 -9.13 -7.37 21.57
C ARG A 44 -8.03 -7.95 20.69
N ALA A 45 -7.19 -8.81 21.23
CA ALA A 45 -6.14 -9.51 20.50
C ALA A 45 -6.72 -10.39 19.40
N GLU A 46 -7.79 -11.13 19.68
CA GLU A 46 -8.48 -11.99 18.71
C GLU A 46 -9.06 -11.18 17.54
N MET A 47 -9.72 -10.04 17.82
CA MET A 47 -10.26 -9.16 16.78
C MET A 47 -9.14 -8.56 15.90
N GLU A 48 -8.03 -8.18 16.50
CA GLU A 48 -6.88 -7.64 15.77
C GLU A 48 -6.18 -8.72 14.95
N GLU A 49 -6.07 -9.93 15.46
CA GLU A 49 -5.52 -11.08 14.73
C GLU A 49 -6.36 -11.40 13.50
N LEU A 50 -7.70 -11.39 13.62
CA LEU A 50 -8.58 -11.60 12.48
C LEU A 50 -8.37 -10.53 11.40
N ARG A 51 -8.29 -9.25 11.80
CA ARG A 51 -7.98 -8.15 10.89
C ARG A 51 -6.61 -8.34 10.22
N GLN A 52 -5.61 -8.78 10.97
CA GLN A 52 -4.27 -9.03 10.45
C GLN A 52 -4.25 -10.21 9.48
N ARG A 53 -5.00 -11.29 9.76
CA ARG A 53 -5.15 -12.43 8.85
C ARG A 53 -5.81 -12.01 7.53
N ASP A 54 -6.85 -11.18 7.57
CA ASP A 54 -7.50 -10.65 6.36
C ASP A 54 -6.57 -9.74 5.55
N ALA A 55 -5.81 -8.89 6.24
CA ALA A 55 -4.79 -8.05 5.60
C ALA A 55 -3.70 -8.90 4.93
N ASN A 56 -3.23 -9.97 5.59
CA ASN A 56 -2.24 -10.89 5.05
C ASN A 56 -2.77 -11.67 3.84
N LEU A 57 -4.02 -12.14 3.88
CA LEU A 57 -4.67 -12.79 2.75
C LEU A 57 -4.72 -11.85 1.53
N THR A 58 -5.12 -10.61 1.76
CA THR A 58 -5.15 -9.56 0.72
C THR A 58 -3.75 -9.27 0.18
N ALA A 59 -2.73 -9.21 1.05
CA ALA A 59 -1.34 -9.01 0.65
C ALA A 59 -0.83 -10.16 -0.22
N LEU A 60 -1.10 -11.42 0.14
CA LEU A 60 -0.73 -12.58 -0.67
C LEU A 60 -1.41 -12.57 -2.05
N GLN A 61 -2.69 -12.20 -2.10
CA GLN A 61 -3.41 -12.01 -3.37
C GLN A 61 -2.78 -10.91 -4.23
N ALA A 62 -2.34 -9.81 -3.62
CA ALA A 62 -1.74 -8.67 -4.32
C ALA A 62 -0.28 -8.91 -4.77
N ILE A 63 0.49 -9.73 -4.05
CA ILE A 63 1.91 -10.00 -4.35
C ILE A 63 2.08 -10.70 -5.71
N GLY A 64 1.15 -11.59 -6.08
CA GLY A 64 1.15 -12.30 -7.37
C GLY A 64 2.44 -13.10 -7.67
N PRO A 65 2.52 -13.78 -8.83
CA PRO A 65 3.74 -14.46 -9.25
C PRO A 65 4.87 -13.45 -9.54
N ARG A 66 5.83 -13.32 -8.63
CA ARG A 66 7.00 -12.43 -8.81
C ARG A 66 8.05 -13.12 -9.68
N LYS A 67 8.53 -12.45 -10.73
CA LYS A 67 9.77 -12.84 -11.42
C LYS A 67 10.96 -12.46 -10.53
N LYS A 68 11.85 -13.41 -10.22
CA LYS A 68 13.07 -13.12 -9.45
C LYS A 68 13.90 -12.06 -10.20
N PRO A 69 14.25 -10.93 -9.56
CA PRO A 69 15.10 -9.94 -10.20
C PRO A 69 16.47 -10.57 -10.44
N LYS A 70 16.96 -10.48 -11.69
CA LYS A 70 18.33 -10.86 -12.03
C LYS A 70 19.27 -9.91 -11.29
N LEU A 71 20.12 -10.48 -10.44
CA LEU A 71 21.19 -9.76 -9.77
C LEU A 71 22.29 -9.53 -10.82
N GLU A 72 22.34 -8.35 -11.44
CA GLU A 72 23.49 -7.93 -12.24
C GLU A 72 24.31 -6.95 -11.40
N GLU A 73 25.53 -7.38 -11.08
CA GLU A 73 26.60 -6.62 -10.44
C GLU A 73 26.99 -5.41 -11.31
N GLY A 74 27.21 -4.24 -10.70
CA GLY A 74 27.88 -3.15 -11.42
C GLY A 74 27.60 -1.72 -11.00
N VAL A 75 28.25 -1.28 -9.91
CA VAL A 75 29.05 -0.04 -9.84
C VAL A 75 28.34 1.34 -9.85
N THR A 76 28.57 2.03 -8.72
CA THR A 76 28.70 3.47 -8.44
C THR A 76 27.49 4.37 -8.19
N ALA A 77 27.49 4.86 -6.95
CA ALA A 77 26.65 5.88 -6.38
C ALA A 77 26.83 7.27 -7.01
N SER A 78 25.73 8.00 -7.09
CA SER A 78 25.71 9.46 -6.99
C SER A 78 24.44 9.85 -6.23
N ALA A 79 24.57 9.99 -4.91
CA ALA A 79 23.49 10.41 -4.05
C ALA A 79 23.26 11.92 -4.22
N ALA A 80 22.08 12.30 -4.73
CA ALA A 80 21.57 13.67 -4.65
C ALA A 80 20.58 13.77 -3.47
N PRO A 81 20.66 14.78 -2.60
CA PRO A 81 19.74 14.94 -1.49
C PRO A 81 18.48 15.66 -1.99
N GLY A 82 17.33 15.03 -1.84
CA GLY A 82 16.04 15.69 -2.07
C GLY A 82 15.08 14.89 -2.95
N VAL A 83 14.59 13.77 -2.43
CA VAL A 83 13.20 13.31 -2.61
C VAL A 83 13.04 12.11 -1.68
N SER A 84 12.34 12.33 -0.57
CA SER A 84 11.75 11.24 0.21
C SER A 84 10.57 10.69 -0.58
N GLY A 85 10.89 9.90 -1.60
CA GLY A 85 9.96 9.08 -2.36
C GLY A 85 10.40 7.64 -2.22
N ILE A 86 10.09 7.03 -1.08
CA ILE A 86 10.26 5.59 -0.92
C ILE A 86 9.32 4.90 -1.92
N GLY A 87 9.89 4.19 -2.86
CA GLY A 87 9.16 3.63 -3.99
C GLY A 87 10.04 2.78 -4.89
N THR A 88 10.90 1.95 -4.30
CA THR A 88 11.64 0.91 -5.01
C THR A 88 10.68 -0.14 -5.58
N LEU A 89 10.35 0.04 -6.86
CA LEU A 89 10.34 -0.96 -7.94
C LEU A 89 9.96 -2.42 -7.58
N SER A 90 8.80 -2.90 -8.03
CA SER A 90 8.66 -4.21 -8.69
C SER A 90 7.25 -4.44 -9.26
N GLY A 91 7.13 -4.62 -10.59
CA GLY A 91 6.11 -5.49 -11.17
C GLY A 91 4.76 -4.90 -11.62
N LYS A 92 4.49 -3.60 -11.51
CA LYS A 92 3.38 -3.01 -12.27
C LYS A 92 3.83 -2.94 -13.73
N THR A 93 3.11 -3.60 -14.65
CA THR A 93 3.19 -3.27 -16.08
C THR A 93 3.21 -1.75 -16.16
N PRO A 94 4.25 -1.11 -16.73
CA PRO A 94 4.26 0.34 -16.82
C PRO A 94 2.99 0.68 -17.57
N THR A 95 2.03 1.31 -16.90
CA THR A 95 0.92 1.95 -17.60
C THR A 95 1.61 2.78 -18.67
N PRO A 96 1.35 2.53 -19.98
CA PRO A 96 2.12 3.18 -21.03
C PRO A 96 2.08 4.67 -20.70
N LEU A 97 3.27 5.24 -20.45
CA LEU A 97 3.40 6.62 -20.06
C LEU A 97 2.89 7.42 -21.24
N ARG A 98 1.60 7.79 -21.19
CA ARG A 98 1.00 8.61 -22.23
C ARG A 98 1.83 9.87 -22.28
N PRO A 99 2.42 10.22 -23.45
CA PRO A 99 3.19 11.44 -23.57
C PRO A 99 2.35 12.59 -23.06
N ARG A 100 2.88 13.36 -22.10
CA ARG A 100 2.20 14.54 -21.58
C ARG A 100 2.31 15.63 -22.65
N ILE A 101 1.21 15.89 -23.35
CA ILE A 101 1.15 16.90 -24.40
C ILE A 101 0.96 18.28 -23.75
N LYS A 102 1.85 19.23 -24.05
CA LYS A 102 1.62 20.64 -23.79
C LYS A 102 0.88 21.24 -24.98
N ARG A 103 -0.25 21.91 -24.72
CA ARG A 103 -1.02 22.62 -25.75
C ARG A 103 -0.61 24.08 -25.75
N VAL A 104 -0.36 24.62 -26.94
CA VAL A 104 -0.03 26.05 -27.15
C VAL A 104 -0.89 26.61 -28.27
N ASN A 105 -1.11 27.91 -28.26
CA ASN A 105 -1.80 28.59 -29.35
C ASN A 105 -0.87 28.63 -30.58
N LEU A 106 -1.44 28.48 -31.78
CA LEU A 106 -0.70 28.64 -33.02
C LEU A 106 -0.05 30.04 -33.11
N ARG A 107 -0.74 31.09 -32.67
CA ARG A 107 -0.19 32.46 -32.67
C ARG A 107 1.11 32.56 -31.88
N ASP A 108 1.11 32.02 -30.67
CA ASP A 108 2.27 32.08 -29.76
C ASP A 108 3.43 31.20 -30.27
N MET A 109 3.10 30.05 -30.88
CA MET A 109 4.06 29.19 -31.54
C MET A 109 4.76 29.91 -32.70
N LEU A 110 4.00 30.57 -33.58
CA LEU A 110 4.57 31.29 -34.72
C LEU A 110 5.44 32.46 -34.26
N PHE A 111 4.97 33.25 -33.30
CA PHE A 111 5.75 34.35 -32.71
C PHE A 111 7.08 33.88 -32.13
N TYR A 112 7.08 32.77 -31.39
CA TYR A 112 8.31 32.20 -30.83
C TYR A 112 9.29 31.75 -31.94
N LEU A 113 8.79 31.10 -32.99
CA LEU A 113 9.63 30.61 -34.08
C LEU A 113 10.27 31.74 -34.89
N GLU A 114 9.57 32.87 -35.06
CA GLU A 114 10.09 34.06 -35.75
C GLU A 114 11.21 34.76 -34.97
N GLN A 115 11.08 34.81 -33.64
CA GLN A 115 12.03 35.51 -32.77
C GLN A 115 13.37 34.78 -32.63
N GLU A 116 13.34 33.45 -32.66
CA GLU A 116 14.49 32.58 -32.47
C GLU A 116 15.24 32.33 -33.79
N ARG A 117 16.55 32.65 -33.81
CA ARG A 117 17.38 32.61 -35.04
C ARG A 117 17.45 31.23 -35.67
N ASP A 118 17.42 30.18 -34.86
CA ASP A 118 17.59 28.80 -35.31
C ASP A 118 16.28 28.21 -35.85
N THR A 119 15.13 28.66 -35.33
CA THR A 119 13.81 28.13 -35.73
C THR A 119 13.08 29.01 -36.74
N GLY A 120 13.56 30.23 -37.00
CA GLY A 120 12.99 31.17 -37.97
C GLY A 120 13.08 30.70 -39.43
N LYS A 121 13.84 29.63 -39.70
CA LYS A 121 13.90 28.96 -41.01
C LYS A 121 13.35 27.54 -40.97
N SER A 122 12.61 27.19 -39.92
CA SER A 122 12.04 25.86 -39.77
C SER A 122 10.95 25.61 -40.83
N GLN A 123 10.87 24.37 -41.31
CA GLN A 123 9.85 23.97 -42.28
C GLN A 123 8.42 24.19 -41.75
N MET A 124 8.23 24.09 -40.44
CA MET A 124 6.94 24.29 -39.79
C MET A 124 6.47 25.74 -39.90
N LEU A 125 7.36 26.71 -39.69
CA LEU A 125 7.05 28.13 -39.84
C LEU A 125 6.70 28.47 -41.30
N TYR A 126 7.49 27.97 -42.26
CA TYR A 126 7.19 28.19 -43.68
C TYR A 126 5.85 27.58 -44.09
N LYS A 127 5.56 26.34 -43.68
CA LYS A 127 4.26 25.69 -43.94
C LYS A 127 3.09 26.46 -43.34
N ALA A 128 3.27 27.15 -42.22
CA ALA A 128 2.21 27.98 -41.63
C ALA A 128 1.92 29.24 -42.45
N TYR A 129 2.88 29.74 -43.23
CA TYR A 129 2.69 30.91 -44.12
C TYR A 129 2.21 30.56 -45.52
N LEU A 130 2.43 29.32 -45.96
CA LEU A 130 1.79 28.79 -47.16
C LEU A 130 0.35 28.43 -46.81
N LYS A 131 -0.57 29.36 -47.07
CA LYS A 131 -2.02 29.10 -47.01
C LYS A 131 -2.43 28.03 -48.02
#